data_AF-A0A316Q5G4-F1
#
_entry.id   AF-A0A316Q5G4-F1
#
_cell.length_a   1.000
_cell.length_b   1.000
_cell.length_c   1.000
_cell.angle_alpha   90.00
_cell.angle_beta   90.00
_cell.angle_gamma   90.00
#
_symmetry.space_group_name_H-M   'P 1'
#
loop_
_entity.id
_entity.type
_entity.pdbx_description
1 polymer ?
#
loop_
_entity_poly.entity_id
_entity_poly.type
_entity_poly.pdbx_seq_one_letter_code
_entity_poly.pdbx_strand_id
1 'polypeptide(L)'
;MMSPFSISIVTMGFCAIVYSPLFIDGSRLKMESAAANHIVVEFLIFIKLKLYNFGGNDILLECERERLIMDIMLNRLFIYLPYLQQELGQDDYQGKLDYLQHTMAQFHILVSQMLSISEIGGAPVVLTDDPQLAFYCVSQQIPCCIVLDSGSRDASLPSGVYCVESLEDIDGEYLERIYRRTKGIPWNIVETEHLLIREIIPEDVPRLYELYSDDSITKYMDNLYSDPEQELSYTRDYIQNIYGFYGYGMWIITLKDTGVVIGRAGLEYKEGYDGLELGFMLGAEYQHHGYAYEACSTILEYGREWLGQDAFRAIVHKENLPSRHLCERLGFQLSGSFAEVEKDFVEYRLG
;
A
#
# COMPACT_ATOMS: atom_id res chain seq x y z
N MET A 1 -12.54 -27.30 36.08
CA MET A 1 -12.48 -25.87 35.71
C MET A 1 -11.03 -25.45 35.86
N MET A 2 -10.30 -25.31 34.75
CA MET A 2 -8.97 -24.70 34.73
C MET A 2 -9.03 -23.55 33.74
N SER A 3 -8.64 -22.36 34.18
CA SER A 3 -8.59 -21.16 33.35
C SER A 3 -7.39 -21.22 32.40
N PRO A 4 -7.52 -20.83 31.13
CA PRO A 4 -6.35 -20.60 30.29
C PRO A 4 -5.52 -19.47 30.90
N PHE A 5 -4.20 -19.64 30.92
CA PHE A 5 -3.27 -18.57 31.24
C PHE A 5 -2.48 -18.25 29.96
N SER A 6 -2.47 -16.98 29.58
CA SER A 6 -1.69 -16.48 28.46
C SER A 6 -0.24 -16.30 28.92
N ILE A 7 0.71 -16.87 28.19
CA ILE A 7 2.14 -16.63 28.39
C ILE A 7 2.68 -16.07 27.07
N SER A 8 3.23 -14.86 27.11
CA SER A 8 4.05 -14.33 26.03
C SER A 8 5.47 -14.88 26.22
N ILE A 9 5.89 -15.80 25.36
CA ILE A 9 7.25 -16.34 25.39
C ILE A 9 8.07 -15.59 24.33
N VAL A 10 9.13 -14.90 24.76
CA VAL A 10 10.18 -14.40 23.86
C VAL A 10 11.28 -15.45 23.84
N THR A 11 11.41 -16.19 22.75
CA THR A 11 12.55 -17.09 22.54
C THR A 11 13.31 -16.67 21.30
N MET A 12 14.56 -16.23 21.48
CA MET A 12 15.59 -16.29 20.44
C MET A 12 15.93 -17.78 20.25
N GLY A 13 15.45 -18.38 19.17
CA GLY A 13 15.74 -19.76 18.81
C GLY A 13 16.40 -19.84 17.45
N PHE A 14 17.61 -20.42 17.40
CA PHE A 14 18.30 -20.74 16.16
C PHE A 14 17.65 -21.94 15.44
N CYS A 15 17.45 -21.76 14.13
CA CYS A 15 17.35 -22.71 13.00
C CYS A 15 16.50 -24.00 13.09
N ALA A 16 15.65 -24.22 12.06
CA ALA A 16 15.43 -25.55 11.47
C ALA A 16 15.02 -25.46 9.98
N ILE A 17 15.58 -26.36 9.18
CA ILE A 17 15.54 -26.47 7.71
C ILE A 17 14.37 -27.37 7.26
N VAL A 18 13.67 -27.06 6.15
CA VAL A 18 12.74 -28.02 5.50
C VAL A 18 12.90 -28.07 3.98
N TYR A 19 13.06 -29.29 3.45
CA TYR A 19 13.20 -29.65 2.04
C TYR A 19 11.93 -30.35 1.51
N SER A 20 11.31 -29.82 0.45
CA SER A 20 10.29 -30.49 -0.40
C SER A 20 8.93 -30.87 0.24
N PRO A 21 7.90 -31.13 -0.58
CA PRO A 21 6.67 -30.35 -0.64
C PRO A 21 5.74 -30.63 0.56
N LEU A 22 5.39 -29.58 1.29
CA LEU A 22 4.37 -29.67 2.33
C LEU A 22 2.99 -29.75 1.69
N PHE A 23 2.36 -30.94 1.75
CA PHE A 23 0.91 -31.04 1.68
C PHE A 23 0.34 -30.42 2.96
N ILE A 24 -0.35 -29.29 2.80
CA ILE A 24 -1.12 -28.66 3.86
C ILE A 24 -2.48 -29.35 3.88
N ASP A 25 -2.67 -30.30 4.79
CA ASP A 25 -4.01 -30.70 5.22
C ASP A 25 -4.21 -30.25 6.66
N GLY A 26 -5.35 -29.61 6.91
CA GLY A 26 -5.85 -29.13 8.20
C GLY A 26 -4.86 -28.99 9.35
N SER A 27 -4.28 -27.80 9.50
CA SER A 27 -3.81 -27.26 10.80
C SER A 27 -2.71 -28.01 11.58
N ARG A 28 -2.07 -29.06 11.03
CA ARG A 28 -1.08 -29.86 11.77
C ARG A 28 0.17 -30.17 10.94
N LEU A 29 1.34 -29.91 11.51
CA LEU A 29 2.66 -30.27 10.95
C LEU A 29 3.18 -31.54 11.63
N LYS A 30 3.61 -32.53 10.84
CA LYS A 30 4.32 -33.74 11.30
C LYS A 30 5.57 -33.94 10.43
N MET A 31 6.76 -34.07 11.02
CA MET A 31 8.02 -34.23 10.28
C MET A 31 8.58 -35.66 10.37
N GLU A 32 9.00 -36.21 9.24
CA GLU A 32 9.83 -37.43 9.11
C GLU A 32 11.08 -37.10 8.28
N SER A 33 12.24 -37.70 8.58
CA SER A 33 13.57 -37.26 8.10
C SER A 33 14.01 -37.88 6.76
N ALA A 34 14.66 -37.11 5.86
CA ALA A 34 15.98 -37.40 5.26
C ALA A 34 16.45 -36.41 4.15
N ALA A 35 17.74 -36.01 4.25
CA ALA A 35 18.76 -35.65 3.23
C ALA A 35 18.61 -34.45 2.21
N ALA A 36 19.33 -33.36 2.54
CA ALA A 36 20.29 -32.50 1.78
C ALA A 36 19.95 -31.74 0.45
N ASN A 37 20.10 -30.39 0.47
CA ASN A 37 20.61 -29.40 -0.56
C ASN A 37 20.27 -27.88 -0.30
N HIS A 38 21.05 -27.17 0.54
CA HIS A 38 20.69 -25.96 1.31
C HIS A 38 20.12 -24.72 0.59
N ILE A 39 19.07 -24.12 1.19
CA ILE A 39 18.71 -22.69 1.11
C ILE A 39 18.50 -22.20 2.56
N VAL A 40 19.06 -21.04 2.92
CA VAL A 40 18.99 -20.45 4.27
C VAL A 40 18.05 -19.24 4.25
N VAL A 41 17.03 -19.24 5.12
CA VAL A 41 16.19 -18.06 5.39
C VAL A 41 15.95 -18.00 6.90
N GLU A 42 16.24 -16.85 7.53
CA GLU A 42 16.07 -16.61 8.97
C GLU A 42 14.82 -15.77 9.26
N PHE A 43 13.96 -16.23 10.18
CA PHE A 43 12.78 -15.47 10.65
C PHE A 43 12.78 -15.34 12.18
N LEU A 44 12.29 -14.19 12.67
CA LEU A 44 11.80 -14.02 14.05
C LEU A 44 10.28 -14.00 13.96
N ILE A 45 9.60 -14.92 14.65
CA ILE A 45 8.14 -15.05 14.59
C ILE A 45 7.56 -14.67 15.96
N PHE A 46 6.70 -13.65 16.01
CA PHE A 46 5.85 -13.38 17.17
C PHE A 46 4.52 -14.13 17.01
N ILE A 47 4.40 -15.32 17.62
CA ILE A 47 3.13 -16.06 17.62
C ILE A 47 2.43 -15.85 18.96
N LYS A 48 1.19 -15.34 18.94
CA LYS A 48 0.28 -15.51 20.07
C LYS A 48 -0.19 -16.96 20.08
N LEU A 49 0.33 -17.73 21.03
CA LEU A 49 -0.03 -19.13 21.24
C LEU A 49 -1.00 -19.22 22.41
N LYS A 50 -2.15 -19.86 22.19
CA LYS A 50 -2.97 -20.37 23.30
C LYS A 50 -2.51 -21.78 23.63
N LEU A 51 -2.03 -21.99 24.86
CA LEU A 51 -1.71 -23.30 25.37
C LEU A 51 -2.94 -23.92 26.03
N TYR A 52 -3.29 -25.12 25.58
CA TYR A 52 -4.28 -25.95 26.25
C TYR A 52 -3.58 -27.19 26.81
N ASN A 53 -3.60 -27.32 28.14
CA ASN A 53 -3.11 -28.51 28.83
C ASN A 53 -4.32 -29.42 29.15
N PHE A 54 -4.37 -30.58 28.52
CA PHE A 54 -5.46 -31.56 28.68
C PHE A 54 -5.16 -32.65 29.71
N GLY A 55 -4.03 -32.54 30.44
CA GLY A 55 -3.55 -33.54 31.40
C GLY A 55 -2.77 -34.66 30.72
N GLY A 56 -1.54 -34.90 31.18
CA GLY A 56 -0.55 -35.76 30.53
C GLY A 56 0.66 -34.96 30.00
N ASN A 57 1.50 -35.57 29.16
CA ASN A 57 2.65 -34.90 28.51
C ASN A 57 2.29 -34.16 27.21
N ASP A 58 1.01 -34.14 26.84
CA ASP A 58 0.55 -33.55 25.57
C ASP A 58 0.05 -32.12 25.79
N ILE A 59 0.62 -31.18 25.03
CA ILE A 59 0.24 -29.76 24.99
C ILE A 59 -0.30 -29.46 23.59
N LEU A 60 -1.50 -28.89 23.52
CA LEU A 60 -2.03 -28.36 22.26
C LEU A 60 -1.68 -26.88 22.14
N LEU A 61 -1.04 -26.54 21.02
CA LEU A 61 -0.69 -25.17 20.64
C LEU A 61 -1.62 -24.74 19.52
N GLU A 62 -2.46 -23.74 19.78
CA GLU A 62 -3.31 -23.13 18.76
C GLU A 62 -2.68 -21.79 18.32
N CYS A 63 -2.38 -21.70 17.02
CA CYS A 63 -1.87 -20.48 16.39
C CYS A 63 -3.07 -19.67 15.90
N GLU A 64 -3.27 -18.47 16.45
CA GLU A 64 -4.21 -17.51 15.88
C GLU A 64 -3.63 -17.02 14.54
N ARG A 65 -4.41 -17.11 13.46
CA ARG A 65 -4.01 -16.64 12.12
C ARG A 65 -4.06 -15.12 12.11
N GLU A 66 -3.00 -14.49 12.58
CA GLU A 66 -2.73 -13.08 12.29
C GLU A 66 -1.60 -12.96 11.26
N ARG A 67 -1.73 -11.91 10.46
CA ARG A 67 -1.07 -11.58 9.19
C ARG A 67 0.44 -11.38 9.33
N LEU A 68 1.18 -12.43 9.68
CA LEU A 68 2.54 -12.30 10.19
C LEU A 68 3.65 -12.12 9.13
N ILE A 69 3.39 -12.36 7.84
CA ILE A 69 4.48 -12.45 6.85
C ILE A 69 4.92 -11.08 6.31
N MET A 70 4.05 -10.05 6.31
CA MET A 70 4.44 -8.70 5.87
C MET A 70 5.03 -7.83 7.00
N ASP A 71 4.49 -7.90 8.23
CA ASP A 71 5.02 -7.11 9.36
C ASP A 71 6.47 -7.46 9.72
N ILE A 72 6.89 -8.71 9.50
CA ILE A 72 8.27 -9.14 9.79
C ILE A 72 9.29 -8.56 8.80
N MET A 73 8.88 -8.29 7.55
CA MET A 73 9.78 -7.69 6.53
C MET A 73 9.83 -6.16 6.65
N LEU A 74 8.74 -5.53 7.09
CA LEU A 74 8.63 -4.07 7.22
C LEU A 74 9.35 -3.54 8.47
N ASN A 75 9.37 -4.29 9.57
CA ASN A 75 10.19 -4.00 10.76
C ASN A 75 11.72 -4.17 10.54
N ARG A 76 12.16 -4.24 9.29
CA ARG A 76 13.55 -4.40 8.86
C ARG A 76 13.86 -3.53 7.64
N LEU A 77 13.19 -2.39 7.48
CA LEU A 77 13.59 -1.44 6.46
C LEU A 77 14.97 -0.88 6.82
N PHE A 78 15.90 -0.89 5.86
CA PHE A 78 17.23 -0.32 6.03
C PHE A 78 17.35 0.94 5.20
N ILE A 79 17.80 2.03 5.80
CA ILE A 79 18.12 3.26 5.10
C ILE A 79 19.64 3.30 4.88
N TYR A 80 20.06 3.47 3.62
CA TYR A 80 21.45 3.70 3.26
C TYR A 80 21.62 5.16 2.82
N LEU A 81 22.56 5.89 3.44
CA LEU A 81 22.76 7.34 3.26
C LEU A 81 24.09 7.73 2.57
N PRO A 82 24.33 7.32 1.32
CA PRO A 82 25.55 7.73 0.63
C PRO A 82 25.48 9.21 0.22
N TYR A 83 26.47 9.98 0.70
CA TYR A 83 26.90 11.31 0.22
C TYR A 83 26.20 12.60 0.70
N LEU A 84 25.26 12.54 1.64
CA LEU A 84 24.54 13.71 2.21
C LEU A 84 25.37 14.79 2.96
N GLN A 85 26.71 14.75 2.91
CA GLN A 85 27.60 15.63 3.67
C GLN A 85 27.86 16.99 3.01
N GLN A 86 27.59 17.16 1.70
CA GLN A 86 28.04 18.34 0.97
C GLN A 86 27.31 19.64 1.37
N GLU A 87 26.03 19.59 1.73
CA GLU A 87 25.27 20.79 2.13
C GLU A 87 25.18 21.05 3.63
N LEU A 88 25.16 19.99 4.45
CA LEU A 88 24.92 20.14 5.88
C LEU A 88 26.16 20.70 6.60
N GLY A 89 27.36 20.56 6.03
CA GLY A 89 28.57 20.73 6.81
C GLY A 89 28.67 19.64 7.89
N GLN A 90 29.88 19.31 8.35
CA GLN A 90 30.07 18.15 9.21
C GLN A 90 29.28 18.22 10.54
N ASP A 91 29.08 19.42 11.08
CA ASP A 91 28.40 19.61 12.36
C ASP A 91 26.86 19.49 12.26
N ASP A 92 26.22 19.96 11.19
CA ASP A 92 24.76 19.79 10.98
C ASP A 92 24.44 18.37 10.49
N TYR A 93 25.35 17.75 9.74
CA TYR A 93 25.20 16.39 9.22
C TYR A 93 24.98 15.37 10.34
N GLN A 94 25.79 15.42 11.39
CA GLN A 94 25.65 14.51 12.53
C GLN A 94 24.34 14.74 13.28
N GLY A 95 23.94 16.01 13.46
CA GLY A 95 22.66 16.34 14.09
C GLY A 95 21.46 15.79 13.31
N LYS A 96 21.47 15.89 11.98
CA LYS A 96 20.41 15.31 11.13
C LYS A 96 20.44 13.79 11.09
N LEU A 97 21.63 13.18 11.12
CA LEU A 97 21.75 11.73 11.25
C LEU A 97 21.15 11.25 12.58
N ASP A 98 21.49 11.90 13.69
CA ASP A 98 20.99 11.56 15.02
C ASP A 98 19.46 11.73 15.07
N TYR A 99 18.93 12.79 14.44
CA TYR A 99 17.49 12.99 14.26
C TYR A 99 16.86 11.82 13.50
N LEU A 100 17.39 11.45 12.33
CA LEU A 100 16.88 10.32 11.55
C LEU A 100 16.96 9.03 12.36
N GLN A 101 18.09 8.72 13.00
CA GLN A 101 18.23 7.52 13.82
C GLN A 101 17.20 7.48 14.96
N HIS A 102 16.94 8.63 15.60
CA HIS A 102 15.96 8.73 16.67
C HIS A 102 14.51 8.56 16.17
N THR A 103 14.14 9.29 15.11
CA THR A 103 12.77 9.26 14.56
C THR A 103 12.48 7.91 13.90
N MET A 104 13.43 7.37 13.12
CA MET A 104 13.28 6.09 12.42
C MET A 104 13.24 4.88 13.36
N ALA A 105 13.87 4.98 14.54
CA ALA A 105 13.76 3.94 15.56
C ALA A 105 12.32 3.72 16.04
N GLN A 106 11.47 4.77 16.02
CA GLN A 106 10.05 4.65 16.37
C GLN A 106 9.26 3.80 15.38
N PHE A 107 9.74 3.71 14.14
CA PHE A 107 9.17 2.91 13.05
C PHE A 107 9.89 1.57 12.86
N HIS A 108 10.80 1.19 13.77
CA HIS A 108 11.66 0.00 13.64
C HIS A 108 12.54 -0.01 12.36
N ILE A 109 12.90 1.17 11.86
CA ILE A 109 13.71 1.34 10.66
C ILE A 109 15.18 1.56 11.06
N LEU A 110 16.11 0.85 10.40
CA LEU A 110 17.54 0.91 10.68
C LEU A 110 18.27 1.84 9.70
N VAL A 111 18.91 2.89 10.21
CA VAL A 111 19.71 3.84 9.40
C VAL A 111 21.18 3.45 9.45
N SER A 112 21.84 3.34 8.29
CA SER A 112 23.29 3.07 8.21
C SER A 112 24.00 3.91 7.16
N GLN A 113 25.24 4.31 7.48
CA GLN A 113 26.18 4.95 6.56
C GLN A 113 27.20 3.98 5.98
N MET A 114 27.40 2.82 6.61
CA MET A 114 28.39 1.82 6.20
C MET A 114 27.76 0.45 6.10
N LEU A 115 27.55 0.00 4.87
CA LEU A 115 27.18 -1.38 4.58
C LEU A 115 27.92 -1.83 3.33
N SER A 116 28.48 -3.04 3.39
CA SER A 116 28.65 -3.82 2.17
C SER A 116 27.25 -4.36 1.83
N ILE A 117 26.76 -4.04 0.63
CA ILE A 117 25.42 -4.45 0.15
C ILE A 117 25.24 -5.98 0.20
N SER A 118 26.35 -6.74 0.25
CA SER A 118 26.40 -8.20 0.38
C SER A 118 25.96 -8.77 1.73
N GLU A 119 25.79 -7.97 2.79
CA GLU A 119 25.57 -8.47 4.16
C GLU A 119 24.11 -8.35 4.65
N ILE A 120 23.21 -7.72 3.88
CA ILE A 120 21.80 -7.54 4.29
C ILE A 120 20.87 -8.26 3.33
N GLY A 121 20.16 -9.27 3.85
CA GLY A 121 19.15 -10.05 3.13
C GLY A 121 17.82 -9.33 2.89
N GLY A 122 17.83 -8.00 2.76
CA GLY A 122 16.68 -7.14 2.51
C GLY A 122 17.14 -5.86 1.79
N ALA A 123 16.50 -5.50 0.68
CA ALA A 123 16.95 -4.37 -0.12
C ALA A 123 16.81 -3.04 0.66
N PRO A 124 17.88 -2.25 0.81
CA PRO A 124 17.81 -0.96 1.49
C PRO A 124 17.05 0.08 0.65
N VAL A 125 16.42 1.04 1.32
CA VAL A 125 16.04 2.33 0.73
C VAL A 125 17.26 3.22 0.74
N VAL A 126 17.64 3.73 -0.43
CA VAL A 126 18.78 4.64 -0.59
C VAL A 126 18.28 6.07 -0.48
N LEU A 127 18.83 6.86 0.45
CA LEU A 127 18.69 8.31 0.42
C LEU A 127 20.02 8.92 0.01
N THR A 128 19.99 9.78 -1.00
CA THR A 128 21.19 10.36 -1.58
C THR A 128 20.92 11.76 -2.08
N ASP A 129 21.96 12.57 -2.24
CA ASP A 129 21.96 13.84 -2.96
C ASP A 129 22.64 13.69 -4.35
N ASP A 130 23.17 12.51 -4.70
CA ASP A 130 23.85 12.25 -5.98
C ASP A 130 22.85 11.82 -7.08
N PRO A 131 22.65 12.65 -8.13
CA PRO A 131 21.78 12.31 -9.25
C PRO A 131 22.23 11.03 -9.99
N GLN A 132 23.53 10.76 -10.09
CA GLN A 132 24.03 9.58 -10.80
C GLN A 132 23.66 8.29 -10.08
N LEU A 133 23.74 8.30 -8.75
CA LEU A 133 23.29 7.19 -7.93
C LEU A 133 21.78 7.00 -8.02
N ALA A 134 21.00 8.09 -8.04
CA ALA A 134 19.56 8.01 -8.25
C ALA A 134 19.22 7.33 -9.60
N PHE A 135 19.90 7.69 -10.70
CA PHE A 135 19.75 7.00 -12.00
C PHE A 135 20.05 5.50 -11.90
N TYR A 136 21.14 5.15 -11.22
CA TYR A 136 21.49 3.75 -11.01
C TYR A 136 20.39 3.02 -10.23
N CYS A 137 19.92 3.57 -9.11
CA CYS A 137 18.89 2.96 -8.29
C CYS A 137 17.58 2.72 -9.05
N VAL A 138 17.09 3.73 -9.79
CA VAL A 138 15.88 3.60 -10.61
C VAL A 138 16.06 2.51 -11.67
N SER A 139 17.21 2.46 -12.35
CA SER A 139 17.49 1.44 -13.38
C SER A 139 17.54 0.00 -12.83
N GLN A 140 17.86 -0.17 -11.55
CA GLN A 140 17.98 -1.46 -10.88
C GLN A 140 16.76 -1.79 -10.00
N GLN A 141 15.70 -0.97 -10.02
CA GLN A 141 14.54 -1.10 -9.14
C GLN A 141 14.94 -1.18 -7.65
N ILE A 142 15.94 -0.38 -7.28
CA ILE A 142 16.36 -0.17 -5.89
C ILE A 142 15.55 0.99 -5.33
N PRO A 143 14.83 0.83 -4.20
CA PRO A 143 14.08 1.92 -3.59
C PRO A 143 15.01 3.10 -3.29
N CYS A 144 14.64 4.28 -3.77
CA CYS A 144 15.51 5.45 -3.69
C CYS A 144 14.71 6.74 -3.55
N CYS A 145 15.22 7.65 -2.73
CA CYS A 145 14.76 9.02 -2.67
C CYS A 145 15.97 9.97 -2.70
N ILE A 146 15.85 11.03 -3.50
CA ILE A 146 16.85 12.08 -3.59
C ILE A 146 16.49 13.25 -2.69
N VAL A 147 17.47 13.75 -1.93
CA VAL A 147 17.34 14.97 -1.13
C VAL A 147 17.84 16.13 -1.99
N LEU A 148 16.97 17.09 -2.27
CA LEU A 148 17.21 18.17 -3.23
C LEU A 148 18.07 19.28 -2.62
N ASP A 149 19.28 19.36 -3.13
CA ASP A 149 20.34 20.28 -2.78
C ASP A 149 20.64 21.24 -3.96
N SER A 150 21.50 22.23 -3.77
CA SER A 150 21.87 23.19 -4.84
C SER A 150 22.46 22.53 -6.09
N GLY A 151 23.10 21.35 -5.97
CA GLY A 151 23.65 20.60 -7.11
C GLY A 151 22.64 19.74 -7.87
N SER A 152 21.67 19.16 -7.17
CA SER A 152 20.65 18.24 -7.71
C SER A 152 19.39 18.95 -8.18
N ARG A 153 19.06 20.12 -7.63
CA ARG A 153 17.92 20.96 -8.07
C ARG A 153 18.00 21.37 -9.54
N ASP A 154 19.21 21.63 -10.02
CA ASP A 154 19.46 22.00 -11.41
C ASP A 154 19.83 20.79 -12.30
N ALA A 155 19.92 19.60 -11.71
CA ALA A 155 20.27 18.37 -12.43
C ALA A 155 19.04 17.73 -13.09
N SER A 156 19.27 16.98 -14.17
CA SER A 156 18.26 16.07 -14.70
C SER A 156 18.15 14.86 -13.77
N LEU A 157 16.91 14.54 -13.35
CA LEU A 157 16.62 13.39 -12.50
C LEU A 157 15.90 12.29 -13.29
N PRO A 158 16.08 11.01 -12.93
CA PRO A 158 15.32 9.91 -13.54
C PRO A 158 13.82 10.06 -13.29
N SER A 159 13.00 9.73 -14.28
CA SER A 159 11.55 9.71 -14.12
C SER A 159 11.12 8.74 -13.03
N GLY A 160 10.17 9.15 -12.18
CA GLY A 160 9.62 8.33 -11.10
C GLY A 160 10.50 8.20 -9.86
N VAL A 161 11.62 8.94 -9.76
CA VAL A 161 12.35 9.05 -8.49
C VAL A 161 11.60 9.93 -7.51
N TYR A 162 11.63 9.54 -6.23
CA TYR A 162 11.07 10.33 -5.15
C TYR A 162 12.05 11.42 -4.74
N CYS A 163 11.56 12.64 -4.54
CA CYS A 163 12.38 13.79 -4.16
C CYS A 163 11.82 14.43 -2.89
N VAL A 164 12.71 14.86 -2.00
CA VAL A 164 12.36 15.70 -0.84
C VAL A 164 13.27 16.91 -0.78
N GLU A 165 12.81 18.02 -0.21
CA GLU A 165 13.67 19.20 -0.03
C GLU A 165 14.47 19.14 1.27
N SER A 166 13.97 18.44 2.28
CA SER A 166 14.62 18.24 3.57
C SER A 166 14.48 16.80 4.05
N LEU A 167 15.47 16.35 4.83
CA LEU A 167 15.40 15.09 5.57
C LEU A 167 14.29 15.11 6.65
N GLU A 168 13.86 16.30 7.08
CA GLU A 168 12.78 16.48 8.05
C GLU A 168 11.40 16.17 7.45
N ASP A 169 11.29 16.19 6.11
CA ASP A 169 10.05 15.85 5.39
C ASP A 169 9.88 14.32 5.24
N ILE A 170 10.84 13.53 5.74
CA ILE A 170 10.85 12.08 5.65
C ILE A 170 10.47 11.47 7.00
N ASP A 171 9.41 10.66 6.99
CA ASP A 171 9.06 9.75 8.07
C ASP A 171 9.15 8.27 7.61
N GLY A 172 8.87 7.36 8.53
CA GLY A 172 8.92 5.92 8.22
C GLY A 172 7.88 5.50 7.18
N GLU A 173 6.69 6.10 7.20
CA GLU A 173 5.61 5.79 6.27
C GLU A 173 5.97 6.18 4.83
N TYR A 174 6.58 7.35 4.66
CA TYR A 174 7.08 7.84 3.37
C TYR A 174 8.10 6.85 2.76
N LEU A 175 9.06 6.39 3.56
CA LEU A 175 10.09 5.45 3.11
C LEU A 175 9.53 4.06 2.83
N GLU A 176 8.59 3.61 3.66
CA GLU A 176 7.88 2.36 3.44
C GLU A 176 7.10 2.40 2.12
N ARG A 177 6.44 3.52 1.83
CA ARG A 177 5.72 3.73 0.58
C ARG A 177 6.64 3.69 -0.64
N ILE A 178 7.81 4.32 -0.57
CA ILE A 178 8.85 4.22 -1.61
C ILE A 178 9.23 2.76 -1.84
N TYR A 179 9.59 2.06 -0.76
CA TYR A 179 9.96 0.65 -0.83
C TYR A 179 8.87 -0.20 -1.48
N ARG A 180 7.64 -0.10 -0.98
CA ARG A 180 6.51 -0.90 -1.43
C ARG A 180 6.24 -0.67 -2.91
N ARG A 181 6.13 0.58 -3.34
CA ARG A 181 5.88 0.91 -4.75
C ARG A 181 7.02 0.47 -5.67
N THR A 182 8.28 0.64 -5.26
CA THR A 182 9.42 0.12 -6.03
C THR A 182 9.42 -1.42 -6.12
N LYS A 183 8.87 -2.12 -5.13
CA LYS A 183 8.76 -3.59 -5.11
C LYS A 183 7.42 -4.12 -5.62
N GLY A 184 6.53 -3.27 -6.15
CA GLY A 184 5.22 -3.67 -6.64
C GLY A 184 4.27 -4.16 -5.53
N ILE A 185 4.53 -3.79 -4.27
CA ILE A 185 3.66 -4.07 -3.13
C ILE A 185 2.70 -2.88 -3.02
N PRO A 186 1.37 -3.11 -2.96
CA PRO A 186 0.43 -2.00 -2.86
C PRO A 186 0.47 -1.34 -1.49
N TRP A 187 0.25 -0.03 -1.46
CA TRP A 187 -0.06 0.69 -0.22
C TRP A 187 -1.49 0.34 0.25
N ASN A 188 -1.65 0.06 1.54
CA ASN A 188 -2.97 -0.09 2.15
C ASN A 188 -3.43 1.30 2.58
N ILE A 189 -4.54 1.78 2.04
CA ILE A 189 -5.05 3.12 2.30
C ILE A 189 -5.80 3.12 3.61
N VAL A 190 -6.77 2.21 3.74
CA VAL A 190 -7.61 2.12 4.93
C VAL A 190 -8.27 0.75 5.01
N GLU A 191 -8.50 0.32 6.24
CA GLU A 191 -9.30 -0.86 6.56
C GLU A 191 -10.57 -0.46 7.30
N THR A 192 -11.67 -1.12 6.96
CA THR A 192 -12.97 -0.97 7.62
C THR A 192 -13.38 -2.28 8.28
N GLU A 193 -14.65 -2.39 8.67
CA GLU A 193 -15.23 -3.62 9.19
C GLU A 193 -15.14 -4.75 8.14
N HIS A 194 -15.52 -4.48 6.89
CA HIS A 194 -15.60 -5.50 5.84
C HIS A 194 -14.55 -5.34 4.74
N LEU A 195 -13.96 -4.16 4.58
CA LEU A 195 -13.20 -3.79 3.39
C LEU A 195 -11.75 -3.46 3.70
N LEU A 196 -10.87 -3.87 2.79
CA LEU A 196 -9.52 -3.34 2.67
C LEU A 196 -9.45 -2.55 1.37
N ILE A 197 -9.12 -1.26 1.49
CA ILE A 197 -8.89 -0.36 0.37
C ILE A 197 -7.38 -0.21 0.19
N ARG A 198 -6.89 -0.53 -1.00
CA ARG A 198 -5.45 -0.52 -1.32
C ARG A 198 -5.18 -0.04 -2.73
N GLU A 199 -3.95 0.38 -3.00
CA GLU A 199 -3.50 0.66 -4.36
C GLU A 199 -3.75 -0.52 -5.31
N ILE A 200 -4.00 -0.18 -6.58
CA ILE A 200 -4.13 -1.16 -7.65
C ILE A 200 -2.78 -1.82 -7.95
N ILE A 201 -2.81 -3.12 -8.27
CA ILE A 201 -1.68 -3.85 -8.83
C ILE A 201 -2.07 -4.45 -10.20
N PRO A 202 -1.11 -4.72 -11.10
CA PRO A 202 -1.42 -5.30 -12.41
C PRO A 202 -2.23 -6.61 -12.34
N GLU A 203 -2.07 -7.37 -11.26
CA GLU A 203 -2.79 -8.63 -11.02
C GLU A 203 -4.29 -8.44 -10.76
N ASP A 204 -4.75 -7.21 -10.49
CA ASP A 204 -6.18 -6.90 -10.33
C ASP A 204 -6.92 -6.80 -11.67
N VAL A 205 -6.19 -6.52 -12.76
CA VAL A 205 -6.78 -6.24 -14.07
C VAL A 205 -7.72 -7.35 -14.56
N PRO A 206 -7.37 -8.65 -14.49
CA PRO A 206 -8.29 -9.73 -14.90
C PRO A 206 -9.62 -9.69 -14.14
N ARG A 207 -9.57 -9.44 -12.82
CA ARG A 207 -10.79 -9.36 -12.00
C ARG A 207 -11.60 -8.10 -12.30
N LEU A 208 -10.95 -6.99 -12.63
CA LEU A 208 -11.66 -5.81 -13.12
C LEU A 208 -12.43 -6.13 -14.41
N TYR A 209 -11.83 -6.83 -15.38
CA TYR A 209 -12.57 -7.24 -16.59
C TYR A 209 -13.82 -8.07 -16.29
N GLU A 210 -13.75 -8.99 -15.32
CA GLU A 210 -14.93 -9.75 -14.88
C GLU A 210 -16.03 -8.82 -14.34
N LEU A 211 -15.67 -7.87 -13.48
CA LEU A 211 -16.63 -6.92 -12.90
C LEU A 211 -17.23 -5.97 -13.94
N TYR A 212 -16.43 -5.53 -14.92
CA TYR A 212 -16.84 -4.65 -16.02
C TYR A 212 -17.60 -5.38 -17.14
N SER A 213 -17.67 -6.71 -17.12
CA SER A 213 -18.40 -7.47 -18.15
C SER A 213 -19.93 -7.39 -18.02
N ASP A 214 -20.44 -6.90 -16.89
CA ASP A 214 -21.86 -6.71 -16.66
C ASP A 214 -22.33 -5.35 -17.23
N ASP A 215 -23.25 -5.40 -18.20
CA ASP A 215 -23.80 -4.22 -18.88
C ASP A 215 -24.42 -3.19 -17.91
N SER A 216 -24.88 -3.62 -16.73
CA SER A 216 -25.42 -2.71 -15.72
C SER A 216 -24.36 -1.79 -15.10
N ILE A 217 -23.09 -2.20 -15.12
CA ILE A 217 -21.95 -1.46 -14.60
C ILE A 217 -21.44 -0.45 -15.63
N THR A 218 -21.29 -0.89 -16.87
CA THR A 218 -20.69 -0.09 -17.96
C THR A 218 -21.64 0.94 -18.54
N LYS A 219 -22.96 0.82 -18.28
CA LYS A 219 -23.99 1.74 -18.78
C LYS A 219 -23.70 3.23 -18.49
N TYR A 220 -23.06 3.54 -17.37
CA TYR A 220 -22.85 4.92 -16.90
C TYR A 220 -21.38 5.29 -16.70
N MET A 221 -20.46 4.43 -17.15
CA MET A 221 -19.03 4.58 -16.92
C MET A 221 -18.25 4.34 -18.20
N ASP A 222 -17.05 4.88 -18.27
CA ASP A 222 -16.12 4.49 -19.32
C ASP A 222 -15.66 3.05 -19.10
N ASN A 223 -15.55 2.33 -20.20
CA ASN A 223 -15.06 0.96 -20.21
C ASN A 223 -13.56 0.91 -19.99
N LEU A 224 -13.07 -0.23 -19.51
CA LEU A 224 -11.66 -0.58 -19.64
C LEU A 224 -11.27 -0.61 -21.13
N TYR A 225 -9.97 -0.51 -21.42
CA TYR A 225 -9.50 -0.73 -22.78
C TYR A 225 -9.95 -2.10 -23.28
N SER A 226 -10.33 -2.19 -24.56
CA SER A 226 -10.78 -3.46 -25.13
C SER A 226 -9.67 -4.50 -25.24
N ASP A 227 -8.42 -4.04 -25.32
CA ASP A 227 -7.21 -4.87 -25.28
C ASP A 227 -6.67 -4.96 -23.83
N PRO A 228 -6.67 -6.15 -23.20
CA PRO A 228 -6.11 -6.37 -21.88
C PRO A 228 -4.65 -5.95 -21.72
N GLU A 229 -3.83 -6.05 -22.77
CA GLU A 229 -2.43 -5.61 -22.69
C GLU A 229 -2.32 -4.08 -22.60
N GLN A 230 -3.23 -3.36 -23.27
CA GLN A 230 -3.32 -1.92 -23.16
C GLN A 230 -3.75 -1.48 -21.76
N GLU A 231 -4.74 -2.16 -21.16
CA GLU A 231 -5.18 -1.89 -19.78
C GLU A 231 -4.08 -2.22 -18.76
N LEU A 232 -3.32 -3.29 -18.97
CA LEU A 232 -2.15 -3.62 -18.15
C LEU A 232 -1.06 -2.56 -18.25
N SER A 233 -0.78 -2.06 -19.46
CA SER A 233 0.18 -0.96 -19.65
C SER A 233 -0.31 0.30 -18.95
N TYR A 234 -1.57 0.68 -19.17
CA TYR A 234 -2.20 1.83 -18.52
C TYR A 234 -2.15 1.71 -16.99
N THR A 235 -2.43 0.54 -16.44
CA THR A 235 -2.37 0.29 -14.99
C THR A 235 -0.95 0.48 -14.44
N ARG A 236 0.09 0.00 -15.14
CA ARG A 236 1.48 0.23 -14.73
C ARG A 236 1.84 1.71 -14.77
N ASP A 237 1.44 2.41 -15.83
CA ASP A 237 1.66 3.85 -15.97
C ASP A 237 0.91 4.64 -14.90
N TYR A 238 -0.31 4.22 -14.54
CA TYR A 238 -1.10 4.81 -13.46
C TYR A 238 -0.38 4.67 -12.11
N ILE A 239 0.08 3.46 -11.77
CA ILE A 239 0.81 3.20 -10.52
C ILE A 239 2.08 4.06 -10.45
N GLN A 240 2.86 4.11 -11.53
CA GLN A 240 4.11 4.85 -11.55
C GLN A 240 3.89 6.37 -11.46
N ASN A 241 2.95 6.90 -12.24
CA ASN A 241 2.84 8.35 -12.43
C ASN A 241 1.81 9.00 -11.50
N ILE A 242 0.65 8.38 -11.28
CA ILE A 242 -0.41 8.97 -10.46
C ILE A 242 -0.08 8.81 -8.98
N TYR A 243 0.14 7.58 -8.52
CA TYR A 243 0.50 7.38 -7.12
C TYR A 243 1.86 7.96 -6.79
N GLY A 244 2.84 7.83 -7.70
CA GLY A 244 4.17 8.41 -7.53
C GLY A 244 4.14 9.93 -7.33
N PHE A 245 3.28 10.64 -8.06
CA PHE A 245 3.20 12.10 -8.01
C PHE A 245 2.20 12.61 -6.95
N TYR A 246 0.94 12.16 -6.98
CA TYR A 246 -0.10 12.66 -6.09
C TYR A 246 -0.11 11.97 -4.73
N GLY A 247 0.40 10.74 -4.64
CA GLY A 247 0.29 9.93 -3.42
C GLY A 247 -1.07 9.27 -3.22
N TYR A 248 -2.08 9.63 -4.00
CA TYR A 248 -3.45 9.11 -3.96
C TYR A 248 -4.01 8.92 -5.38
N GLY A 249 -5.20 8.32 -5.47
CA GLY A 249 -5.87 8.09 -6.74
C GLY A 249 -7.09 7.17 -6.57
N MET A 250 -7.45 6.49 -7.63
CA MET A 250 -8.38 5.35 -7.63
C MET A 250 -7.74 4.14 -6.98
N TRP A 251 -8.43 3.53 -6.03
CA TRP A 251 -7.96 2.36 -5.28
C TRP A 251 -8.87 1.16 -5.48
N ILE A 252 -8.36 -0.02 -5.16
CA ILE A 252 -9.06 -1.29 -5.20
C ILE A 252 -9.75 -1.55 -3.87
N ILE A 253 -11.00 -1.99 -3.95
CA ILE A 253 -11.79 -2.42 -2.80
C ILE A 253 -11.77 -3.94 -2.76
N THR A 254 -11.30 -4.50 -1.65
CA THR A 254 -11.28 -5.94 -1.41
C THR A 254 -12.08 -6.31 -0.16
N LEU A 255 -12.76 -7.46 -0.16
CA LEU A 255 -13.35 -8.02 1.05
C LEU A 255 -12.25 -8.54 1.96
N LYS A 256 -12.25 -8.14 3.23
CA LYS A 256 -11.20 -8.52 4.20
C LYS A 256 -11.12 -10.03 4.41
N ASP A 257 -12.26 -10.70 4.48
CA ASP A 257 -12.32 -12.13 4.81
C ASP A 257 -11.81 -13.03 3.69
N THR A 258 -11.98 -12.60 2.44
CA THR A 258 -11.70 -13.43 1.26
C THR A 258 -10.55 -12.91 0.39
N GLY A 259 -10.20 -11.63 0.52
CA GLY A 259 -9.26 -10.93 -0.36
C GLY A 259 -9.80 -10.66 -1.77
N VAL A 260 -11.06 -10.98 -2.05
CA VAL A 260 -11.66 -10.81 -3.38
C VAL A 260 -11.83 -9.33 -3.69
N VAL A 261 -11.41 -8.92 -4.89
CA VAL A 261 -11.67 -7.59 -5.44
C VAL A 261 -13.15 -7.48 -5.81
N ILE A 262 -13.81 -6.47 -5.23
CA ILE A 262 -15.25 -6.22 -5.42
C ILE A 262 -15.53 -4.93 -6.21
N GLY A 263 -14.50 -4.13 -6.45
CA GLY A 263 -14.62 -2.88 -7.20
C GLY A 263 -13.44 -1.95 -6.96
N ARG A 264 -13.64 -0.68 -7.29
CA ARG A 264 -12.67 0.40 -7.09
C ARG A 264 -13.35 1.68 -6.65
N ALA A 265 -12.70 2.44 -5.77
CA ALA A 265 -13.12 3.77 -5.38
C ALA A 265 -11.90 4.61 -5.01
N GLY A 266 -12.00 5.92 -5.15
CA GLY A 266 -10.90 6.81 -4.79
C GLY A 266 -11.15 8.26 -5.13
N LEU A 267 -10.11 9.06 -4.95
CA LEU A 267 -10.11 10.50 -5.14
C LEU A 267 -9.16 10.85 -6.28
N GLU A 268 -9.61 11.68 -7.22
CA GLU A 268 -8.78 12.12 -8.33
C GLU A 268 -8.73 13.64 -8.42
N TYR A 269 -7.54 14.16 -8.70
CA TYR A 269 -7.40 15.55 -9.11
C TYR A 269 -7.90 15.72 -10.55
N LYS A 270 -8.69 16.77 -10.79
CA LYS A 270 -9.10 17.19 -12.13
C LYS A 270 -8.74 18.67 -12.31
N GLU A 271 -8.12 18.98 -13.44
CA GLU A 271 -7.75 20.36 -13.74
C GLU A 271 -9.00 21.26 -13.78
N GLY A 272 -8.92 22.41 -13.11
CA GLY A 272 -10.03 23.37 -13.02
C GLY A 272 -11.10 23.02 -11.98
N TYR A 273 -10.92 21.95 -11.20
CA TYR A 273 -11.83 21.61 -10.11
C TYR A 273 -11.33 22.20 -8.79
N ASP A 274 -12.25 22.76 -8.01
CA ASP A 274 -12.02 23.11 -6.62
C ASP A 274 -12.23 21.85 -5.76
N GLY A 275 -11.14 21.25 -5.29
CA GLY A 275 -11.14 19.99 -4.55
C GLY A 275 -10.95 18.72 -5.39
N LEU A 276 -11.16 17.56 -4.77
CA LEU A 276 -10.96 16.23 -5.38
C LEU A 276 -12.28 15.62 -5.86
N GLU A 277 -12.23 14.89 -6.98
CA GLU A 277 -13.37 14.13 -7.48
C GLU A 277 -13.41 12.73 -6.88
N LEU A 278 -14.55 12.36 -6.28
CA LEU A 278 -14.83 11.01 -5.81
C LEU A 278 -15.37 10.16 -6.96
N GLY A 279 -14.63 9.11 -7.32
CA GLY A 279 -15.05 8.07 -8.25
C GLY A 279 -15.26 6.73 -7.54
N PHE A 280 -16.25 5.94 -7.97
CA PHE A 280 -16.46 4.58 -7.45
C PHE A 280 -17.18 3.67 -8.45
N MET A 281 -16.90 2.37 -8.33
CA MET A 281 -17.55 1.29 -9.05
C MET A 281 -17.53 0.04 -8.17
N LEU A 282 -18.68 -0.63 -8.02
CA LEU A 282 -18.77 -1.98 -7.46
C LEU A 282 -19.39 -2.94 -8.45
N GLY A 283 -18.86 -4.14 -8.51
CA GLY A 283 -19.46 -5.25 -9.26
C GLY A 283 -20.91 -5.49 -8.86
N ALA A 284 -21.75 -5.88 -9.81
CA ALA A 284 -23.20 -5.99 -9.62
C ALA A 284 -23.58 -6.90 -8.43
N GLU A 285 -22.85 -8.01 -8.26
CA GLU A 285 -23.04 -8.96 -7.16
C GLU A 285 -22.74 -8.37 -5.75
N TYR A 286 -22.00 -7.27 -5.66
CA TYR A 286 -21.63 -6.60 -4.41
C TYR A 286 -22.44 -5.32 -4.14
N GLN A 287 -23.35 -4.95 -5.05
CA GLN A 287 -24.22 -3.80 -4.86
C GLN A 287 -25.32 -4.09 -3.82
N HIS A 288 -25.92 -3.04 -3.26
CA HIS A 288 -26.99 -3.13 -2.26
C HIS A 288 -26.63 -3.80 -0.91
N HIS A 289 -25.35 -4.10 -0.68
CA HIS A 289 -24.83 -4.63 0.59
C HIS A 289 -24.29 -3.54 1.54
N GLY A 290 -24.26 -2.28 1.11
CA GLY A 290 -23.71 -1.16 1.89
C GLY A 290 -22.23 -0.86 1.63
N TYR A 291 -21.52 -1.73 0.92
CA TYR A 291 -20.07 -1.58 0.67
C TYR A 291 -19.67 -0.28 -0.02
N ALA A 292 -20.48 0.25 -0.95
CA ALA A 292 -20.15 1.52 -1.60
C ALA A 292 -20.19 2.70 -0.61
N TYR A 293 -21.13 2.67 0.33
CA TYR A 293 -21.18 3.68 1.38
C TYR A 293 -19.99 3.55 2.32
N GLU A 294 -19.71 2.33 2.79
CA GLU A 294 -18.57 2.04 3.66
C GLU A 294 -17.25 2.48 3.03
N ALA A 295 -16.99 2.12 1.77
CA ALA A 295 -15.77 2.49 1.07
C ALA A 295 -15.68 4.01 0.86
N CYS A 296 -16.71 4.64 0.29
CA CYS A 296 -16.66 6.06 -0.04
C CYS A 296 -16.65 6.95 1.20
N SER A 297 -17.36 6.60 2.29
CA SER A 297 -17.34 7.40 3.52
C SER A 297 -15.94 7.44 4.11
N THR A 298 -15.26 6.30 4.16
CA THR A 298 -13.90 6.21 4.72
C THR A 298 -12.87 6.83 3.79
N ILE A 299 -13.05 6.77 2.46
CA ILE A 299 -12.21 7.49 1.50
C ILE A 299 -12.31 9.01 1.67
N LEU A 300 -13.50 9.54 1.91
CA LEU A 300 -13.70 10.98 2.15
C LEU A 300 -13.08 11.42 3.48
N GLU A 301 -13.19 10.59 4.52
CA GLU A 301 -12.51 10.80 5.79
C GLU A 301 -10.98 10.80 5.60
N TYR A 302 -10.45 9.83 4.85
CA TYR A 302 -9.03 9.81 4.48
C TYR A 302 -8.61 11.08 3.73
N GLY A 303 -9.41 11.54 2.77
CA GLY A 303 -9.17 12.79 2.04
C GLY A 303 -9.06 14.02 2.95
N ARG A 304 -9.90 14.09 4.00
CA ARG A 304 -9.86 15.19 4.97
C ARG A 304 -8.68 15.10 5.92
N GLU A 305 -8.48 13.94 6.53
CA GLU A 305 -7.52 13.75 7.61
C GLU A 305 -6.07 13.66 7.10
N TRP A 306 -5.87 12.97 5.98
CA TRP A 306 -4.53 12.63 5.49
C TRP A 306 -4.12 13.46 4.27
N LEU A 307 -5.07 13.84 3.41
CA LEU A 307 -4.76 14.69 2.23
C LEU A 307 -5.01 16.18 2.49
N GLY A 308 -5.58 16.54 3.65
CA GLY A 308 -5.89 17.92 4.00
C GLY A 308 -6.92 18.58 3.09
N GLN A 309 -7.76 17.81 2.40
CA GLN A 309 -8.78 18.29 1.47
C GLN A 309 -10.14 18.40 2.14
N ASP A 310 -10.79 19.55 2.03
CA ASP A 310 -12.12 19.81 2.58
C ASP A 310 -13.21 19.86 1.49
N ALA A 311 -12.83 20.16 0.24
CA ALA A 311 -13.73 20.19 -0.91
C ALA A 311 -13.67 18.90 -1.75
N PHE A 312 -14.84 18.34 -2.01
CA PHE A 312 -15.03 17.14 -2.82
C PHE A 312 -16.16 17.33 -3.82
N ARG A 313 -16.05 16.65 -4.96
CA ARG A 313 -17.04 16.66 -6.03
C ARG A 313 -17.33 15.24 -6.50
N ALA A 314 -18.51 15.03 -7.08
CA ALA A 314 -18.83 13.79 -7.77
C ALA A 314 -19.66 14.12 -9.02
N ILE A 315 -19.21 13.61 -10.16
CA ILE A 315 -19.91 13.75 -11.44
C ILE A 315 -20.67 12.45 -11.70
N VAL A 316 -21.99 12.54 -11.84
CA VAL A 316 -22.84 11.36 -11.96
C VAL A 316 -23.74 11.50 -13.17
N HIS A 317 -23.86 10.45 -13.97
CA HIS A 317 -24.85 10.43 -15.04
C HIS A 317 -26.26 10.65 -14.46
N LYS A 318 -27.07 11.54 -15.04
CA LYS A 318 -28.35 11.98 -14.49
C LYS A 318 -29.34 10.84 -14.24
N GLU A 319 -29.27 9.80 -15.07
CA GLU A 319 -30.10 8.58 -14.96
C GLU A 319 -29.54 7.53 -13.99
N ASN A 320 -28.31 7.68 -13.49
CA ASN A 320 -27.71 6.77 -12.52
C ASN A 320 -28.23 7.06 -11.10
N LEU A 321 -29.50 6.73 -10.87
CA LEU A 321 -30.17 6.95 -9.59
C LEU A 321 -29.45 6.30 -8.40
N PRO A 322 -28.89 5.07 -8.49
CA PRO A 322 -28.12 4.47 -7.39
C PRO A 322 -26.94 5.34 -6.94
N SER A 323 -26.11 5.82 -7.86
CA SER A 323 -24.96 6.69 -7.52
C SER A 323 -25.40 8.03 -6.96
N ARG A 324 -26.48 8.62 -7.50
CA ARG A 324 -27.05 9.88 -6.99
C ARG A 324 -27.51 9.75 -5.53
N HIS A 325 -28.24 8.69 -5.21
CA HIS A 325 -28.66 8.42 -3.84
C HIS A 325 -27.49 8.13 -2.91
N LEU A 326 -26.41 7.51 -3.42
CA LEU A 326 -25.19 7.35 -2.63
C LEU A 326 -24.55 8.70 -2.31
N CYS A 327 -24.39 9.59 -3.30
CA CYS A 327 -23.85 10.94 -3.09
C CYS A 327 -24.66 11.70 -2.03
N GLU A 328 -26.00 11.67 -2.12
CA GLU A 328 -26.90 12.30 -1.15
C GLU A 328 -26.72 11.69 0.26
N ARG A 329 -26.59 10.36 0.37
CA ARG A 329 -26.33 9.68 1.64
C ARG A 329 -24.97 10.02 2.24
N LEU A 330 -23.96 10.25 1.41
CA LEU A 330 -22.63 10.68 1.82
C LEU A 330 -22.58 12.17 2.21
N GLY A 331 -23.71 12.89 2.06
CA GLY A 331 -23.85 14.29 2.44
C GLY A 331 -23.54 15.29 1.33
N PHE A 332 -23.29 14.83 0.10
CA PHE A 332 -23.13 15.74 -1.02
C PHE A 332 -24.44 16.46 -1.36
N GLN A 333 -24.32 17.71 -1.79
CA GLN A 333 -25.42 18.53 -2.28
C GLN A 333 -25.35 18.66 -3.80
N LEU A 334 -26.50 18.59 -4.46
CA LEU A 334 -26.61 18.83 -5.89
C LEU A 334 -26.27 20.29 -6.19
N SER A 335 -25.20 20.53 -6.95
CA SER A 335 -24.68 21.86 -7.26
C SER A 335 -24.95 22.32 -8.70
N GLY A 336 -25.26 21.39 -9.61
CA GLY A 336 -25.52 21.75 -11.01
C GLY A 336 -25.78 20.54 -11.91
N SER A 337 -26.04 20.84 -13.18
CA SER A 337 -26.14 19.84 -14.25
C SER A 337 -25.56 20.40 -15.54
N PHE A 338 -24.88 19.56 -16.31
CA PHE A 338 -24.34 19.92 -17.61
C PHE A 338 -24.57 18.77 -18.60
N ALA A 339 -24.58 19.11 -19.88
CA ALA A 339 -24.71 18.14 -20.96
C ALA A 339 -23.38 18.08 -21.73
N GLU A 340 -22.85 16.88 -21.89
CA GLU A 340 -21.87 16.57 -22.92
C GLU A 340 -22.60 15.88 -24.08
N VAL A 341 -21.94 15.77 -25.25
CA VAL A 341 -22.57 15.20 -26.45
C VAL A 341 -23.19 13.84 -26.11
N GLU A 342 -24.53 13.77 -26.17
CA GLU A 342 -25.36 12.58 -25.88
C GLU A 342 -25.41 12.09 -24.42
N LYS A 343 -24.85 12.81 -23.44
CA LYS A 343 -24.90 12.44 -22.00
C LYS A 343 -25.26 13.63 -21.11
N ASP A 344 -26.28 13.44 -20.26
CA ASP A 344 -26.66 14.41 -19.21
C ASP A 344 -25.97 14.02 -17.89
N PHE A 345 -25.20 14.94 -17.31
CA PHE A 345 -24.54 14.76 -16.02
C PHE A 345 -25.09 15.71 -14.95
N VAL A 346 -25.01 15.28 -13.70
CA VAL A 346 -25.27 16.09 -12.51
C VAL A 346 -24.02 16.15 -11.66
N GLU A 347 -23.76 17.34 -11.12
CA GLU A 347 -22.64 17.59 -10.23
C GLU A 347 -23.14 17.64 -8.78
N TYR A 348 -22.44 16.89 -7.94
CA TYR A 348 -22.58 16.90 -6.49
C TYR A 348 -21.34 17.51 -5.85
N ARG A 349 -21.51 18.31 -4.79
CA ARG A 349 -20.41 18.91 -4.01
C ARG A 349 -20.54 18.60 -2.52
N LEU A 350 -19.42 18.43 -1.85
CA LEU A 350 -19.31 18.22 -0.41
C LEU A 350 -18.12 19.04 0.08
N GLY A 351 -18.36 20.01 0.97
CA GLY A 351 -17.34 20.94 1.48
C GLY A 351 -17.98 22.01 2.32
#